data_AF-A0A3D5WR63-F1
#
_entry.id   AF-A0A3D5WR63-F1
#
_cell.length_a   1.000
_cell.length_b   1.000
_cell.length_c   1.000
_cell.angle_alpha   90.00
_cell.angle_beta   90.00
_cell.angle_gamma   90.00
#
_symmetry.space_group_name_H-M   'P 1'
#
loop_
_entity.id
_entity.type
_entity.pdbx_description
1 polymer ?
#
loop_
_entity_poly.entity_id
_entity_poly.type
_entity_poly.pdbx_seq_one_letter_code
_entity_poly.pdbx_strand_id
1 'polypeptide(L)'
;MAMTQGDKYALRIFFFAAIPLAKTVAENDPKFVKKFKGKNFVFQISVLSPEFKKTGKLSTHFVVKDGKWETHTGETHPHPDIELEFSTPEKFILFFTGKGMPLPKIKGALAHLPTFVNILMTLLRMAGLLQATDVPEKPEDQELLVLLYINLLTVGVSQLNRVEHPDVKHFTEGSPDRVYAFAVTGHEKLQGWLRVKDGQTVSGRGECKRCKPFVCMRFDSPKHALEILMSKVEMIPYMQKGYLSIEGAPEFGNELSAQLFTVAYYAQGTYLDDQKKQ
;
A
#
# COMPACT_ATOMS: atom_id res chain seq x y z
N MET A 1 22.71 2.77 13.78
CA MET A 1 23.08 3.34 12.47
C MET A 1 22.03 4.37 12.08
N ALA A 2 22.43 5.43 11.38
CA ALA A 2 21.48 6.37 10.79
C ALA A 2 20.72 5.71 9.64
N MET A 3 19.46 6.07 9.44
CA MET A 3 18.65 5.59 8.33
C MET A 3 19.20 6.12 7.01
N THR A 4 19.35 5.24 6.03
CA THR A 4 19.63 5.67 4.64
C THR A 4 18.42 6.40 4.06
N GLN A 5 18.62 7.11 2.95
CA GLN A 5 17.49 7.75 2.27
C GLN A 5 16.47 6.71 1.76
N GLY A 6 16.95 5.56 1.27
CA GLY A 6 16.10 4.44 0.89
C GLY A 6 15.25 3.92 2.04
N ASP A 7 15.83 3.82 3.25
CA ASP A 7 15.07 3.42 4.45
C ASP A 7 13.95 4.41 4.78
N LYS A 8 14.20 5.72 4.61
CA LYS A 8 13.19 6.75 4.83
C LYS A 8 12.03 6.62 3.84
N TYR A 9 12.32 6.35 2.57
CA TYR A 9 11.30 6.09 1.54
C TYR A 9 10.52 4.80 1.81
N ALA A 10 11.20 3.71 2.14
CA ALA A 10 10.57 2.44 2.48
C ALA A 10 9.66 2.58 3.70
N LEU A 11 10.14 3.18 4.80
CA LEU A 11 9.32 3.47 5.97
C LEU A 11 8.09 4.31 5.61
N ARG A 12 8.26 5.32 4.75
CA ARG A 12 7.16 6.16 4.30
C ARG A 12 6.10 5.34 3.57
N ILE A 13 6.49 4.44 2.67
CA ILE A 13 5.56 3.55 1.97
C ILE A 13 4.90 2.58 2.95
N PHE A 14 5.66 1.94 3.84
CA PHE A 14 5.09 0.95 4.75
C PHE A 14 4.08 1.55 5.73
N PHE A 15 4.41 2.65 6.40
CA PHE A 15 3.53 3.23 7.41
C PHE A 15 2.31 3.93 6.80
N PHE A 16 2.43 4.54 5.62
CA PHE A 16 1.37 5.37 5.06
C PHE A 16 0.59 4.70 3.90
N ALA A 17 1.13 3.64 3.29
CA ALA A 17 0.47 2.92 2.20
C ALA A 17 0.24 1.45 2.54
N ALA A 18 1.28 0.67 2.88
CA ALA A 18 1.18 -0.79 2.99
C ALA A 18 0.49 -1.27 4.27
N ILE A 19 0.90 -0.82 5.46
CA ILE A 19 0.25 -1.20 6.74
C ILE A 19 -1.25 -0.86 6.72
N PRO A 20 -1.68 0.34 6.26
CA PRO A 20 -3.10 0.67 6.11
C PRO A 20 -3.94 -0.33 5.30
N LEU A 21 -3.33 -1.14 4.44
CA LEU A 21 -4.04 -2.18 3.69
C LEU A 21 -4.60 -3.30 4.60
N ALA A 22 -4.12 -3.43 5.84
CA ALA A 22 -4.70 -4.35 6.81
C ALA A 22 -6.20 -4.06 7.03
N LYS A 23 -6.61 -2.78 7.04
CA LYS A 23 -8.01 -2.37 7.03
C LYS A 23 -8.73 -2.88 5.78
N THR A 24 -8.12 -2.73 4.60
CA THR A 24 -8.71 -3.18 3.33
C THR A 24 -9.00 -4.69 3.38
N VAL A 25 -8.07 -5.51 3.89
CA VAL A 25 -8.30 -6.95 4.07
C VAL A 25 -9.41 -7.20 5.11
N ALA A 26 -9.35 -6.55 6.27
CA ALA A 26 -10.30 -6.75 7.35
C ALA A 26 -11.76 -6.43 6.95
N GLU A 27 -11.95 -5.46 6.06
CA GLU A 27 -13.27 -4.99 5.62
C GLU A 27 -13.79 -5.64 4.33
N ASN A 28 -12.93 -6.29 3.54
CA ASN A 28 -13.32 -6.86 2.24
C ASN A 28 -13.20 -8.39 2.16
N ASP A 29 -12.41 -9.04 3.02
CA ASP A 29 -12.36 -10.51 3.08
C ASP A 29 -13.45 -11.02 4.05
N PRO A 30 -14.46 -11.79 3.57
CA PRO A 30 -15.60 -12.22 4.39
C PRO A 30 -15.22 -12.94 5.68
N LYS A 31 -14.09 -13.67 5.66
CA LYS A 31 -13.57 -14.38 6.84
C LYS A 31 -13.18 -13.40 7.94
N PHE A 32 -12.55 -12.28 7.58
CA PHE A 32 -12.08 -11.29 8.54
C PHE A 32 -13.18 -10.33 8.96
N VAL A 33 -14.10 -9.96 8.05
CA VAL A 33 -15.32 -9.22 8.39
C VAL A 33 -16.08 -9.92 9.52
N LYS A 34 -16.29 -11.23 9.40
CA LYS A 34 -16.96 -12.03 10.45
C LYS A 34 -16.17 -12.06 11.76
N LYS A 35 -14.84 -12.15 11.70
CA LYS A 35 -13.96 -12.23 12.88
C LYS A 35 -13.93 -10.94 13.70
N PHE A 36 -14.07 -9.78 13.05
CA PHE A 36 -14.00 -8.48 13.70
C PHE A 36 -15.37 -7.89 14.06
N LYS A 37 -16.48 -8.47 13.59
CA LYS A 37 -17.83 -8.04 13.97
C LYS A 37 -18.00 -7.93 15.50
N GLY A 38 -18.49 -6.78 15.98
CA GLY A 38 -18.70 -6.54 17.42
C GLY A 38 -17.42 -6.28 18.23
N LYS A 39 -16.23 -6.25 17.61
CA LYS A 39 -14.96 -6.04 18.33
C LYS A 39 -14.65 -4.56 18.47
N ASN A 40 -14.09 -4.21 19.63
CA ASN A 40 -13.57 -2.88 19.94
C ASN A 40 -12.14 -3.04 20.46
N PHE A 41 -11.18 -2.38 19.83
CA PHE A 41 -9.78 -2.38 20.26
C PHE A 41 -8.98 -1.33 19.48
N VAL A 42 -7.79 -0.99 19.98
CA VAL A 42 -6.77 -0.21 19.30
C VAL A 42 -5.55 -1.08 19.03
N PHE A 43 -5.21 -1.22 17.75
CA PHE A 43 -4.03 -1.96 17.31
C PHE A 43 -2.99 -1.01 16.73
N GLN A 44 -1.73 -1.15 17.12
CA GLN A 44 -0.63 -0.30 16.64
C GLN A 44 0.54 -1.11 16.12
N ILE A 45 1.13 -0.66 15.02
CA ILE A 45 2.45 -1.07 14.57
C ILE A 45 3.36 0.15 14.69
N SER A 46 4.54 -0.03 15.27
CA SER A 46 5.47 1.08 15.50
C SER A 46 6.93 0.68 15.31
N VAL A 47 7.76 1.68 15.02
CA VAL A 47 9.21 1.52 14.97
C VAL A 47 9.90 2.66 15.71
N LEU A 48 10.90 2.31 16.51
CA LEU A 48 11.70 3.25 17.27
C LEU A 48 12.88 3.76 16.43
N SER A 49 13.17 5.06 16.52
CA SER A 49 14.41 5.64 16.00
C SER A 49 14.70 6.98 16.69
N PRO A 50 15.97 7.26 17.04
CA PRO A 50 16.36 8.57 17.56
C PRO A 50 16.13 9.71 16.55
N GLU A 51 16.03 9.40 15.25
CA GLU A 51 15.74 10.41 14.22
C GLU A 51 14.29 10.92 14.23
N PHE A 52 13.37 10.22 14.92
CA PHE A 52 11.98 10.66 15.06
C PHE A 52 11.84 11.68 16.19
N LYS A 53 12.25 12.92 15.91
CA LYS A 53 12.46 13.99 16.91
C LYS A 53 11.29 14.28 17.87
N LYS A 54 10.03 14.05 17.49
CA LYS A 54 8.85 14.38 18.33
C LYS A 54 8.51 13.31 19.36
N THR A 55 8.61 12.04 18.98
CA THR A 55 8.05 10.90 19.73
C THR A 55 9.06 9.78 19.96
N GLY A 56 10.23 9.84 19.31
CA GLY A 56 11.18 8.72 19.21
C GLY A 56 10.63 7.51 18.44
N LYS A 57 9.44 7.65 17.84
CA LYS A 57 8.63 6.55 17.33
C LYS A 57 7.78 6.97 16.13
N LEU A 58 7.85 6.21 15.04
CA LEU A 58 6.91 6.29 13.93
C LEU A 58 5.88 5.16 14.08
N SER A 59 4.60 5.48 13.92
CA SER A 59 3.50 4.53 14.13
C SER A 59 2.41 4.67 13.08
N THR A 60 1.70 3.57 12.86
CA THR A 60 0.37 3.55 12.26
C THR A 60 -0.52 2.72 13.16
N HIS A 61 -1.68 3.26 13.50
CA HIS A 61 -2.62 2.58 14.39
C HIS A 61 -4.02 2.51 13.79
N PHE A 62 -4.78 1.55 14.30
CA PHE A 62 -6.15 1.28 13.92
C PHE A 62 -7.03 1.37 15.14
N VAL A 63 -8.04 2.23 15.09
CA VAL A 63 -9.11 2.26 16.08
C VAL A 63 -10.26 1.45 15.51
N VAL A 64 -10.56 0.31 16.12
CA VAL A 64 -11.64 -0.57 15.69
C VAL A 64 -12.82 -0.41 16.63
N LYS A 65 -13.98 -0.05 16.08
CA LYS A 65 -15.25 0.10 16.81
C LYS A 65 -16.34 -0.69 16.11
N ASP A 66 -16.96 -1.62 16.81
CA ASP A 66 -17.94 -2.57 16.25
C ASP A 66 -17.44 -3.23 14.94
N GLY A 67 -16.16 -3.59 14.90
CA GLY A 67 -15.52 -4.19 13.73
C GLY A 67 -15.26 -3.24 12.56
N LYS A 68 -15.62 -1.95 12.64
CA LYS A 68 -15.24 -0.93 11.65
C LYS A 68 -13.86 -0.37 11.97
N TRP A 69 -13.00 -0.28 10.96
CA TRP A 69 -11.61 0.12 11.16
C TRP A 69 -11.43 1.60 10.78
N GLU A 70 -10.89 2.39 11.69
CA GLU A 70 -10.36 3.72 11.41
C GLU A 70 -8.84 3.65 11.40
N THR A 71 -8.18 4.28 10.43
CA THR A 71 -6.73 4.21 10.25
C THR A 71 -6.10 5.57 10.47
N HIS A 72 -5.10 5.63 11.33
CA HIS A 72 -4.33 6.82 11.63
C HIS A 72 -2.86 6.55 11.29
N THR A 73 -2.33 7.26 10.28
CA THR A 73 -0.98 7.03 9.75
C THR A 73 -0.02 8.12 10.23
N GLY A 74 1.19 7.72 10.64
CA GLY A 74 2.17 8.67 11.20
C GLY A 74 1.83 9.19 12.60
N GLU A 75 0.77 8.69 13.21
CA GLU A 75 0.27 9.09 14.53
C GLU A 75 0.44 7.94 15.53
N THR A 76 0.98 8.25 16.71
CA THR A 76 1.16 7.27 17.79
C THR A 76 0.00 7.38 18.78
N HIS A 77 -0.73 6.29 18.97
CA HIS A 77 -1.74 6.21 20.01
C HIS A 77 -1.06 6.04 21.39
N PRO A 78 -1.47 6.78 22.43
CA PRO A 78 -0.81 6.73 23.74
C PRO A 78 -1.04 5.41 24.48
N HIS A 79 -2.20 4.77 24.26
CA HIS A 79 -2.61 3.56 24.98
C HIS A 79 -3.22 2.52 24.01
N PRO A 80 -2.42 1.91 23.11
CA PRO A 80 -2.93 0.84 22.26
C PRO A 80 -3.19 -0.42 23.09
N ASP A 81 -4.27 -1.15 22.81
CA ASP A 81 -4.56 -2.44 23.44
C ASP A 81 -3.54 -3.51 23.00
N ILE A 82 -3.08 -3.43 21.74
CA ILE A 82 -2.08 -4.32 21.16
C ILE A 82 -1.07 -3.48 20.38
N GLU A 83 0.23 -3.70 20.61
CA GLU A 83 1.31 -3.07 19.85
C GLU A 83 2.33 -4.09 19.34
N LEU A 84 2.69 -3.99 18.06
CA LEU A 84 3.89 -4.59 17.47
C LEU A 84 4.96 -3.51 17.35
N GLU A 85 5.94 -3.51 18.26
CA GLU A 85 6.99 -2.50 18.32
C GLU A 85 8.33 -3.07 17.82
N PHE A 86 8.86 -2.45 16.76
CA PHE A 86 10.18 -2.77 16.23
C PHE A 86 11.23 -1.86 16.85
N SER A 87 12.36 -2.44 17.28
CA SER A 87 13.42 -1.69 17.97
C SER A 87 14.20 -0.76 17.04
N THR A 88 14.24 -1.03 15.73
CA THR A 88 14.97 -0.23 14.73
C THR A 88 14.27 -0.25 13.37
N PRO A 89 14.47 0.80 12.53
CA PRO A 89 14.02 0.84 11.14
C PRO A 89 14.48 -0.35 10.31
N GLU A 90 15.75 -0.73 10.42
CA GLU A 90 16.33 -1.86 9.70
C GLU A 90 15.56 -3.16 9.97
N LYS A 91 15.30 -3.48 11.24
CA LYS A 91 14.53 -4.68 11.60
C LYS A 91 13.11 -4.62 11.03
N PHE A 92 12.46 -3.47 11.17
CA PHE A 92 11.13 -3.27 10.60
C PHE A 92 11.12 -3.54 9.09
N ILE A 93 12.05 -2.94 8.34
CA ILE A 93 12.10 -3.06 6.88
C ILE A 93 12.40 -4.50 6.47
N LEU A 94 13.38 -5.16 7.10
CA LEU A 94 13.71 -6.56 6.81
C LEU A 94 12.51 -7.48 7.04
N PHE A 95 11.74 -7.25 8.11
CA PHE A 95 10.53 -8.01 8.40
C PHE A 95 9.45 -7.79 7.33
N PHE A 96 9.12 -6.54 7.01
CA PHE A 96 8.01 -6.23 6.10
C PHE A 96 8.33 -6.46 4.62
N THR A 97 9.61 -6.46 4.23
CA THR A 97 10.06 -6.85 2.88
C THR A 97 10.20 -8.37 2.72
N GLY A 98 10.12 -9.15 3.81
CA GLY A 98 10.34 -10.59 3.79
C GLY A 98 11.80 -11.01 3.64
N LYS A 99 12.75 -10.07 3.70
CA LYS A 99 14.20 -10.33 3.59
C LYS A 99 14.84 -10.79 4.90
N GLY A 100 14.08 -10.78 5.99
CA GLY A 100 14.47 -11.34 7.28
C GLY A 100 13.26 -11.49 8.20
N MET A 101 13.46 -12.14 9.35
CA MET A 101 12.40 -12.34 10.35
C MET A 101 12.76 -11.77 11.75
N PRO A 102 13.20 -10.51 11.86
CA PRO A 102 13.37 -9.90 13.18
C PRO A 102 12.00 -9.66 13.81
N LEU A 103 11.67 -10.43 14.84
CA LEU A 103 10.35 -10.35 15.48
C LEU A 103 10.19 -9.04 16.27
N PRO A 104 9.02 -8.38 16.18
CA PRO A 104 8.73 -7.21 17.01
C PRO A 104 8.51 -7.61 18.47
N LYS A 105 8.67 -6.63 19.36
CA LYS A 105 8.15 -6.75 20.72
C LYS A 105 6.63 -6.66 20.67
N ILE A 106 5.95 -7.69 21.15
CA ILE A 106 4.49 -7.76 21.19
C ILE A 106 4.02 -7.30 22.57
N LYS A 107 3.23 -6.24 22.64
CA LYS A 107 2.62 -5.73 23.88
C LYS A 107 1.11 -5.94 23.86
N GLY A 108 0.54 -6.21 25.04
CA GLY A 108 -0.91 -6.35 25.23
C GLY A 108 -1.57 -7.61 24.66
N ALA A 109 -0.85 -8.42 23.86
CA ALA A 109 -1.40 -9.60 23.20
C ALA A 109 -1.99 -10.66 24.16
N LEU A 110 -1.41 -10.88 25.34
CA LEU A 110 -1.94 -11.86 26.29
C LEU A 110 -3.32 -11.46 26.83
N ALA A 111 -3.54 -10.16 27.07
CA ALA A 111 -4.83 -9.64 27.53
C ALA A 111 -5.90 -9.66 26.41
N HIS A 112 -5.48 -9.64 25.15
CA HIS A 112 -6.37 -9.56 23.98
C HIS A 112 -6.14 -10.72 23.00
N LEU A 113 -5.83 -11.93 23.51
CA LEU A 113 -5.30 -13.03 22.69
C LEU A 113 -6.16 -13.41 21.47
N PRO A 114 -7.49 -13.59 21.58
CA PRO A 114 -8.31 -13.92 20.41
C PRO A 114 -8.30 -12.81 19.34
N THR A 115 -8.30 -11.55 19.78
CA THR A 115 -8.22 -10.38 18.88
C THR A 115 -6.85 -10.31 18.22
N PHE A 116 -5.78 -10.52 18.99
CA PHE A 116 -4.41 -10.54 18.49
C PHE A 116 -4.21 -11.61 17.41
N VAL A 117 -4.69 -12.83 17.63
CA VAL A 117 -4.61 -13.91 16.62
C VAL A 117 -5.34 -13.51 15.34
N ASN A 118 -6.51 -12.87 15.43
CA ASN A 118 -7.23 -12.41 14.25
C ASN A 118 -6.49 -11.30 13.50
N ILE A 119 -5.85 -10.36 14.21
CA ILE A 119 -4.99 -9.33 13.61
C ILE A 119 -3.82 -9.97 12.88
N LEU A 120 -3.10 -10.90 13.53
CA LEU A 120 -1.96 -11.58 12.92
C LEU A 120 -2.37 -12.33 11.64
N MET A 121 -3.49 -13.06 11.68
CA MET A 121 -4.03 -13.76 10.51
C MET A 121 -4.41 -12.79 9.38
N THR A 122 -4.86 -11.57 9.70
CA THR A 122 -5.17 -10.53 8.72
C THR A 122 -3.90 -10.02 8.04
N LEU A 123 -2.86 -9.75 8.83
CA LEU A 123 -1.55 -9.33 8.32
C LEU A 123 -0.91 -10.43 7.46
N LEU A 124 -1.00 -11.70 7.87
CA LEU A 124 -0.52 -12.84 7.08
C LEU A 124 -1.30 -13.01 5.77
N ARG A 125 -2.63 -12.82 5.80
CA ARG A 125 -3.44 -12.83 4.57
C ARG A 125 -3.00 -11.73 3.60
N MET A 126 -2.82 -10.52 4.11
CA MET A 126 -2.34 -9.39 3.31
C MET A 126 -0.97 -9.67 2.70
N ALA A 127 -0.03 -10.16 3.52
CA ALA A 127 1.31 -10.50 3.06
C ALA A 127 1.28 -11.59 1.99
N GLY A 128 0.55 -12.69 2.21
CA GLY A 128 0.43 -13.79 1.25
C GLY A 128 -0.17 -13.37 -0.09
N LEU A 129 -1.10 -12.41 -0.10
CA LEU A 129 -1.64 -11.84 -1.34
C LEU A 129 -0.62 -10.94 -2.05
N LEU A 130 0.02 -10.01 -1.33
CA LEU A 130 0.97 -9.05 -1.91
C LEU A 130 2.28 -9.71 -2.39
N GLN A 131 2.65 -10.85 -1.78
CA GLN A 131 3.82 -11.65 -2.14
C GLN A 131 3.49 -12.81 -3.10
N ALA A 132 2.24 -12.90 -3.57
CA ALA A 132 1.87 -13.92 -4.55
C ALA A 132 2.75 -13.80 -5.78
N THR A 133 3.33 -14.92 -6.22
CA THR A 133 4.14 -14.95 -7.44
C THR A 133 3.28 -15.06 -8.68
N ASP A 134 2.07 -15.63 -8.57
CA ASP A 134 1.16 -15.87 -9.68
C ASP A 134 -0.23 -15.35 -9.35
N VAL A 135 -1.03 -15.12 -10.40
CA VAL A 135 -2.40 -14.64 -10.22
C VAL A 135 -3.18 -15.66 -9.40
N PRO A 136 -3.83 -15.26 -8.27
CA PRO A 136 -4.62 -16.18 -7.48
C PRO A 136 -5.72 -16.85 -8.30
N GLU A 137 -5.96 -18.14 -8.07
CA GLU A 137 -7.00 -18.88 -8.81
C GLU A 137 -8.42 -18.41 -8.46
N LYS A 138 -8.64 -18.02 -7.20
CA LYS A 138 -9.95 -17.62 -6.70
C LYS A 138 -10.31 -16.20 -7.15
N PRO A 139 -11.48 -15.97 -7.77
CA PRO A 139 -11.90 -14.63 -8.18
C PRO A 139 -11.89 -13.61 -7.03
N GLU A 140 -12.36 -14.00 -5.84
CA GLU A 140 -12.38 -13.15 -4.65
C GLU A 140 -10.97 -12.69 -4.23
N ASP A 141 -9.98 -13.58 -4.36
CA ASP A 141 -8.57 -13.27 -4.07
C ASP A 141 -8.00 -12.34 -5.14
N GLN A 142 -8.41 -12.52 -6.41
CA GLN A 142 -8.02 -11.63 -7.49
C GLN A 142 -8.53 -10.22 -7.25
N GLU A 143 -9.82 -10.07 -6.95
CA GLU A 143 -10.43 -8.77 -6.66
C GLU A 143 -9.76 -8.09 -5.46
N LEU A 144 -9.55 -8.83 -4.36
CA LEU A 144 -8.89 -8.29 -3.18
C LEU A 144 -7.45 -7.87 -3.50
N LEU A 145 -6.69 -8.67 -4.25
CA LEU A 145 -5.32 -8.32 -4.63
C LEU A 145 -5.25 -7.10 -5.55
N VAL A 146 -6.15 -6.97 -6.54
CA VAL A 146 -6.25 -5.77 -7.37
C VAL A 146 -6.49 -4.53 -6.49
N LEU A 147 -7.43 -4.63 -5.54
CA LEU A 147 -7.72 -3.55 -4.62
C LEU A 147 -6.52 -3.20 -3.74
N LEU A 148 -5.75 -4.19 -3.27
CA LEU A 148 -4.53 -3.98 -2.49
C LEU A 148 -3.47 -3.26 -3.33
N TYR A 149 -3.22 -3.68 -4.57
CA TYR A 149 -2.25 -3.04 -5.46
C TYR A 149 -2.63 -1.61 -5.82
N ILE A 150 -3.86 -1.36 -6.27
CA ILE A 150 -4.30 0.00 -6.62
C ILE A 150 -4.11 0.95 -5.43
N ASN A 151 -4.51 0.51 -4.22
CA ASN A 151 -4.33 1.31 -3.01
C ASN A 151 -2.86 1.51 -2.63
N LEU A 152 -2.05 0.45 -2.69
CA LEU A 152 -0.62 0.51 -2.38
C LEU A 152 0.10 1.50 -3.29
N LEU A 153 -0.10 1.36 -4.60
CA LEU A 153 0.68 2.07 -5.59
C LEU A 153 0.27 3.55 -5.65
N THR A 154 -1.03 3.86 -5.72
CA THR A 154 -1.49 5.26 -5.78
C THR A 154 -1.16 6.04 -4.51
N VAL A 155 -1.36 5.45 -3.32
CA VAL A 155 -0.96 6.06 -2.06
C VAL A 155 0.56 6.14 -1.96
N GLY A 156 1.28 5.08 -2.34
CA GLY A 156 2.74 5.04 -2.33
C GLY A 156 3.37 6.18 -3.13
N VAL A 157 2.92 6.41 -4.38
CA VAL A 157 3.40 7.53 -5.21
C VAL A 157 3.10 8.87 -4.53
N SER A 158 1.88 9.06 -4.00
CA SER A 158 1.55 10.29 -3.28
C SER A 158 2.45 10.52 -2.07
N GLN A 159 2.78 9.47 -1.33
CA GLN A 159 3.63 9.56 -0.14
C GLN A 159 5.10 9.80 -0.49
N LEU A 160 5.62 9.23 -1.58
CA LEU A 160 6.95 9.53 -2.08
C LEU A 160 7.08 10.99 -2.55
N ASN A 161 6.04 11.53 -3.20
CA ASN A 161 6.03 12.95 -3.56
C ASN A 161 6.10 13.87 -2.32
N ARG A 162 5.36 13.53 -1.26
CA ARG A 162 5.34 14.31 0.00
C ARG A 162 6.68 14.34 0.72
N VAL A 163 7.56 13.40 0.44
CA VAL A 163 8.94 13.37 0.96
C VAL A 163 9.97 13.68 -0.13
N GLU A 164 9.52 14.30 -1.22
CA GLU A 164 10.35 14.86 -2.29
C GLU A 164 11.28 13.84 -2.94
N HIS A 165 10.81 12.60 -3.14
CA HIS A 165 11.55 11.61 -3.92
C HIS A 165 11.88 12.19 -5.31
N PRO A 166 13.15 12.22 -5.76
CA PRO A 166 13.56 12.95 -6.96
C PRO A 166 12.74 12.65 -8.21
N ASP A 167 12.59 11.37 -8.57
CA ASP A 167 11.86 10.98 -9.79
C ASP A 167 10.37 11.30 -9.72
N VAL A 168 9.74 11.03 -8.57
CA VAL A 168 8.32 11.33 -8.34
C VAL A 168 8.11 12.84 -8.33
N LYS A 169 9.03 13.60 -7.73
CA LYS A 169 8.97 15.05 -7.69
C LYS A 169 9.07 15.61 -9.10
N HIS A 170 10.04 15.14 -9.90
CA HIS A 170 10.18 15.51 -11.30
C HIS A 170 8.92 15.21 -12.12
N PHE A 171 8.30 14.04 -11.92
CA PHE A 171 7.03 13.69 -12.55
C PHE A 171 5.86 14.63 -12.18
N THR A 172 5.85 15.15 -10.95
CA THR A 172 4.75 15.99 -10.47
C THR A 172 4.97 17.49 -10.67
N GLU A 173 6.21 17.94 -10.75
CA GLU A 173 6.58 19.34 -10.93
C GLU A 173 6.07 19.90 -12.26
N GLY A 174 5.45 21.07 -12.21
CA GLY A 174 4.88 21.71 -13.40
C GLY A 174 3.68 20.98 -14.01
N SER A 175 3.26 19.84 -13.44
CA SER A 175 2.08 19.11 -13.92
C SER A 175 0.81 19.92 -13.61
N PRO A 176 -0.03 20.19 -14.63
CA PRO A 176 -1.33 20.83 -14.41
C PRO A 176 -2.25 19.88 -13.63
N ASP A 177 -3.51 20.27 -13.43
CA ASP A 177 -4.50 19.43 -12.75
C ASP A 177 -4.81 18.16 -13.58
N ARG A 178 -4.14 17.04 -13.24
CA ARG A 178 -4.25 15.75 -13.92
C ARG A 178 -4.67 14.65 -12.96
N VAL A 179 -5.52 13.76 -13.44
CA VAL A 179 -5.92 12.56 -12.70
C VAL A 179 -5.52 11.32 -13.49
N TYR A 180 -4.74 10.47 -12.85
CA TYR A 180 -4.32 9.16 -13.32
C TYR A 180 -5.15 8.11 -12.58
N ALA A 181 -5.95 7.32 -13.30
CA ALA A 181 -6.90 6.38 -12.72
C ALA A 181 -6.62 4.94 -13.17
N PHE A 182 -7.02 4.00 -12.31
CA PHE A 182 -7.08 2.58 -12.58
C PHE A 182 -8.52 2.14 -12.37
N ALA A 183 -9.04 1.29 -13.26
CA ALA A 183 -10.37 0.74 -13.11
C ALA A 183 -10.47 -0.66 -13.71
N VAL A 184 -11.30 -1.51 -13.10
CA VAL A 184 -11.72 -2.78 -13.70
C VAL A 184 -13.19 -2.67 -14.10
N THR A 185 -13.48 -2.99 -15.36
CA THR A 185 -14.83 -2.91 -15.94
C THR A 185 -15.79 -3.83 -15.20
N GLY A 186 -16.95 -3.30 -14.78
CA GLY A 186 -17.94 -4.07 -14.01
C GLY A 186 -17.64 -4.19 -12.51
N HIS A 187 -16.51 -3.69 -12.01
CA HIS A 187 -16.15 -3.75 -10.60
C HIS A 187 -15.93 -2.36 -10.00
N GLU A 188 -16.98 -1.73 -9.48
CA GLU A 188 -16.94 -0.36 -8.91
C GLU A 188 -15.93 -0.17 -7.78
N LYS A 189 -15.69 -1.23 -7.00
CA LYS A 189 -14.72 -1.22 -5.89
C LYS A 189 -13.27 -1.29 -6.37
N LEU A 190 -13.01 -1.83 -7.56
CA LEU A 190 -11.66 -2.03 -8.10
C LEU A 190 -11.23 -0.82 -8.91
N GLN A 191 -11.29 0.34 -8.26
CA GLN A 191 -10.92 1.60 -8.84
C GLN A 191 -10.14 2.45 -7.85
N GLY A 192 -9.25 3.28 -8.37
CA GLY A 192 -8.51 4.25 -7.59
C GLY A 192 -7.78 5.21 -8.49
N TRP A 193 -7.30 6.30 -7.91
CA TRP A 193 -6.71 7.38 -8.68
C TRP A 193 -5.62 8.12 -7.91
N LEU A 194 -4.73 8.73 -8.67
CA LEU A 194 -3.73 9.69 -8.23
C LEU A 194 -4.01 11.01 -8.97
N ARG A 195 -4.28 12.06 -8.21
CA ARG A 195 -4.37 13.43 -8.72
C ARG A 195 -3.04 14.13 -8.50
N VAL A 196 -2.55 14.77 -9.53
CA VAL A 196 -1.38 15.65 -9.51
C VAL A 196 -1.87 17.05 -9.86
N LYS A 197 -1.45 18.05 -9.10
CA LYS A 197 -1.71 19.46 -9.39
C LYS A 197 -0.64 20.33 -8.73
N ASP A 198 0.02 21.16 -9.51
CA ASP A 198 0.97 22.17 -9.02
C ASP A 198 2.07 21.54 -8.13
N GLY A 199 2.60 20.38 -8.55
CA GLY A 199 3.61 19.63 -7.79
C GLY A 199 3.08 18.88 -6.56
N GLN A 200 1.78 18.96 -6.27
CA GLN A 200 1.14 18.28 -5.15
C GLN A 200 0.37 17.04 -5.61
N THR A 201 0.27 16.05 -4.73
CA THR A 201 -0.46 14.82 -5.00
C THR A 201 -1.50 14.49 -3.94
N VAL A 202 -2.62 13.95 -4.42
CA VAL A 202 -3.67 13.34 -3.58
C VAL A 202 -4.10 12.06 -4.26
N SER A 203 -4.20 10.96 -3.52
CA SER A 203 -4.78 9.71 -4.03
C SER A 203 -6.16 9.46 -3.42
N GLY A 204 -6.95 8.63 -4.08
CA GLY A 204 -8.28 8.25 -3.61
C GLY A 204 -8.71 6.88 -4.11
N ARG A 205 -9.74 6.34 -3.46
CA ARG A 205 -10.38 5.06 -3.77
C ARG A 205 -11.67 5.30 -4.56
N GLY A 206 -12.07 4.32 -5.37
CA GLY A 206 -13.25 4.43 -6.22
C GLY A 206 -13.01 5.40 -7.38
N GLU A 207 -14.09 5.84 -8.02
CA GLU A 207 -14.04 6.82 -9.10
C GLU A 207 -13.68 8.24 -8.60
N CYS A 208 -12.91 8.98 -9.40
CA CYS A 208 -12.63 10.38 -9.11
C CYS A 208 -13.86 11.26 -9.42
N LYS A 209 -14.61 11.65 -8.39
CA LYS A 209 -15.81 12.49 -8.56
C LYS A 209 -15.54 13.95 -8.96
N ARG A 210 -14.29 14.41 -8.83
CA ARG A 210 -13.94 15.82 -8.97
C ARG A 210 -13.67 16.23 -10.42
N CYS A 211 -13.11 15.33 -11.21
CA CYS A 211 -12.77 15.57 -12.61
C CYS A 211 -12.60 14.25 -13.36
N LYS A 212 -12.86 14.27 -14.67
CA LYS A 212 -12.65 13.12 -15.54
C LYS A 212 -11.15 12.77 -15.56
N PRO A 213 -10.77 11.48 -15.51
CA PRO A 213 -9.37 11.09 -15.58
C PRO A 213 -8.70 11.61 -16.86
N PHE A 214 -7.50 12.17 -16.69
CA PHE A 214 -6.61 12.54 -17.80
C PHE A 214 -6.04 11.28 -18.47
N VAL A 215 -5.71 10.27 -17.66
CA VAL A 215 -5.41 8.91 -18.11
C VAL A 215 -6.19 7.93 -17.24
N CYS A 216 -6.85 6.96 -17.85
CA CYS A 216 -7.41 5.81 -17.14
C CYS A 216 -6.91 4.51 -17.75
N MET A 217 -6.18 3.71 -16.97
CA MET A 217 -5.88 2.32 -17.31
C MET A 217 -7.10 1.48 -16.91
N ARG A 218 -7.89 1.07 -17.90
CA ARG A 218 -9.09 0.27 -17.70
C ARG A 218 -8.85 -1.17 -18.14
N PHE A 219 -9.03 -2.08 -17.20
CA PHE A 219 -8.94 -3.51 -17.45
C PHE A 219 -10.35 -4.09 -17.66
N ASP A 220 -10.47 -5.13 -18.46
CA ASP A 220 -11.72 -5.86 -18.66
C ASP A 220 -12.05 -6.79 -17.47
N SER A 221 -11.04 -7.29 -16.76
CA SER A 221 -11.19 -8.26 -15.66
C SER A 221 -10.13 -8.10 -14.57
N PRO A 222 -10.40 -8.59 -13.32
CA PRO A 222 -9.41 -8.60 -12.25
C PRO A 222 -8.16 -9.40 -12.60
N LYS A 223 -8.31 -10.53 -13.29
CA LYS A 223 -7.20 -11.37 -13.75
C LYS A 223 -6.25 -10.58 -14.65
N HIS A 224 -6.77 -9.95 -15.70
CA HIS A 224 -5.93 -9.20 -16.65
C HIS A 224 -5.28 -7.97 -16.00
N ALA A 225 -5.96 -7.33 -15.03
CA ALA A 225 -5.35 -6.30 -14.19
C ALA A 225 -4.14 -6.84 -13.42
N LEU A 226 -4.26 -8.01 -12.80
CA LEU A 226 -3.17 -8.63 -12.04
C LEU A 226 -2.01 -9.05 -12.93
N GLU A 227 -2.26 -9.58 -14.12
CA GLU A 227 -1.18 -9.96 -15.03
C GLU A 227 -0.29 -8.76 -15.41
N ILE A 228 -0.87 -7.55 -15.53
CA ILE A 228 -0.11 -6.31 -15.73
C ILE A 228 0.55 -5.84 -14.42
N LEU A 229 -0.21 -5.75 -13.32
CA LEU A 229 0.27 -5.23 -12.03
C LEU A 229 1.39 -6.10 -11.41
N MET A 230 1.40 -7.40 -11.72
CA MET A 230 2.42 -8.37 -11.31
C MET A 230 3.52 -8.53 -12.37
N SER A 231 3.51 -7.73 -13.43
CA SER A 231 4.49 -7.75 -14.52
C SER A 231 4.64 -9.13 -15.18
N LYS A 232 3.54 -9.87 -15.33
CA LYS A 232 3.49 -11.18 -16.01
C LYS A 232 3.38 -11.06 -17.52
N VAL A 233 2.85 -9.93 -17.99
CA VAL A 233 2.59 -9.67 -19.39
C VAL A 233 2.90 -8.21 -19.73
N GLU A 234 3.19 -7.96 -21.00
CA GLU A 234 3.40 -6.62 -21.53
C GLU A 234 2.07 -5.91 -21.82
N MET A 235 2.05 -4.59 -21.69
CA MET A 235 0.84 -3.77 -21.90
C MET A 235 0.36 -3.78 -23.36
N ILE A 236 1.28 -3.67 -24.33
CA ILE A 236 0.93 -3.52 -25.76
C ILE A 236 0.12 -4.72 -26.30
N PRO A 237 0.54 -5.99 -26.09
CA PRO A 237 -0.26 -7.15 -26.50
C PRO A 237 -1.65 -7.20 -25.84
N TYR A 238 -1.79 -6.73 -24.60
CA TYR A 238 -3.07 -6.69 -23.89
C TYR A 238 -4.01 -5.64 -24.47
N MET A 239 -3.47 -4.49 -24.87
CA MET A 239 -4.23 -3.46 -25.59
C MET A 239 -4.74 -3.97 -26.93
N GLN A 240 -3.92 -4.69 -27.70
CA GLN A 240 -4.33 -5.27 -28.97
C GLN A 240 -5.47 -6.30 -28.83
N LYS A 241 -5.50 -7.04 -27.71
CA LYS A 241 -6.55 -8.02 -27.41
C LYS A 241 -7.80 -7.40 -26.77
N GLY A 242 -7.77 -6.11 -26.43
CA GLY A 242 -8.86 -5.42 -25.74
C GLY A 242 -8.98 -5.71 -24.24
N TYR A 243 -7.96 -6.33 -23.63
CA TYR A 243 -7.93 -6.65 -22.20
C TYR A 243 -7.55 -5.45 -21.33
N LEU A 244 -6.85 -4.49 -21.92
CA LEU A 244 -6.48 -3.21 -21.33
C LEU A 244 -6.81 -2.11 -22.32
N SER A 245 -7.55 -1.09 -21.90
CA SER A 245 -7.66 0.17 -22.61
C SER A 245 -6.98 1.29 -21.82
N ILE A 246 -6.28 2.17 -22.53
CA ILE A 246 -5.75 3.40 -21.95
C ILE A 246 -6.60 4.53 -22.51
N GLU A 247 -7.51 5.04 -21.69
CA GLU A 247 -8.39 6.14 -22.02
C GLU A 247 -7.70 7.48 -21.73
N GLY A 248 -7.88 8.48 -22.59
CA GLY A 248 -7.30 9.81 -22.42
C GLY A 248 -5.96 9.96 -23.15
N ALA A 249 -4.91 10.34 -22.43
CA ALA A 249 -3.59 10.64 -22.99
C ALA A 249 -2.58 9.49 -22.77
N PRO A 250 -2.58 8.44 -23.62
CA PRO A 250 -1.83 7.21 -23.39
C PRO A 250 -0.30 7.39 -23.32
N GLU A 251 0.23 8.45 -23.91
CA GLU A 251 1.65 8.81 -23.85
C GLU A 251 2.16 9.03 -22.41
N PHE A 252 1.26 9.41 -21.49
CA PHE A 252 1.59 9.57 -20.06
C PHE A 252 1.47 8.26 -19.26
N GLY A 253 1.07 7.15 -19.88
CA GLY A 253 0.99 5.84 -19.23
C GLY A 253 2.35 5.35 -18.77
N ASN A 254 3.40 5.56 -19.57
CA ASN A 254 4.77 5.15 -19.23
C ASN A 254 5.33 5.92 -18.03
N GLU A 255 5.08 7.23 -17.97
CA GLU A 255 5.50 8.07 -16.84
C GLU A 255 4.85 7.62 -15.53
N LEU A 256 3.54 7.35 -15.57
CA LEU A 256 2.82 6.81 -14.42
C LEU A 256 3.41 5.47 -13.98
N SER A 257 3.58 4.53 -14.91
CA SER A 257 4.11 3.19 -14.63
C SER A 257 5.49 3.24 -13.97
N ALA A 258 6.37 4.14 -14.40
CA ALA A 258 7.68 4.33 -13.77
C ALA A 258 7.56 4.64 -12.27
N GLN A 259 6.62 5.51 -11.88
CA GLN A 259 6.42 5.85 -10.47
C GLN A 259 5.82 4.69 -9.66
N LEU A 260 4.96 3.85 -10.27
CA LEU A 260 4.45 2.64 -9.62
C LEU A 260 5.60 1.66 -9.34
N PHE A 261 6.53 1.50 -10.28
CA PHE A 261 7.72 0.67 -10.09
C PHE A 261 8.64 1.21 -9.00
N THR A 262 8.79 2.53 -8.87
CA THR A 262 9.52 3.14 -7.74
C THR A 262 8.91 2.75 -6.39
N VAL A 263 7.57 2.70 -6.27
CA VAL A 263 6.91 2.22 -5.05
C VAL A 263 7.24 0.74 -4.79
N ALA A 264 7.14 -0.10 -5.83
CA ALA A 264 7.44 -1.53 -5.73
C ALA A 264 8.89 -1.79 -5.31
N TYR A 265 9.85 -1.03 -5.87
CA TYR A 265 11.28 -1.11 -5.56
C TYR A 265 11.58 -0.98 -4.06
N TYR A 266 10.93 -0.04 -3.37
CA TYR A 266 11.06 0.11 -1.92
C TYR A 266 10.23 -0.91 -1.14
N ALA A 267 9.00 -1.21 -1.57
CA ALA A 267 8.10 -2.14 -0.86
C ALA A 267 8.62 -3.60 -0.89
N GLN A 268 9.30 -4.01 -1.95
CA GLN A 268 9.95 -5.32 -2.08
C GLN A 268 11.36 -5.34 -1.46
N GLY A 269 11.86 -4.18 -1.02
CA GLY A 269 13.20 -4.04 -0.44
C GLY A 269 14.33 -4.23 -1.44
N THR A 270 14.07 -4.14 -2.75
CA THR A 270 15.07 -4.29 -3.82
C THR A 270 16.24 -3.32 -3.63
N TYR A 271 15.96 -2.10 -3.15
CA TYR A 271 16.98 -1.10 -2.84
C TYR A 271 18.04 -1.56 -1.82
N LEU A 272 17.69 -2.47 -0.92
CA LEU A 272 18.65 -3.04 0.05
C LEU A 272 19.70 -3.91 -0.63
N ASP A 273 19.39 -4.52 -1.78
CA ASP A 273 20.35 -5.35 -2.51
C ASP A 273 21.33 -4.49 -3.28
N ASP A 274 20.87 -3.36 -3.82
CA ASP A 274 21.72 -2.41 -4.55
C ASP A 274 22.70 -1.70 -3.61
N GLN A 275 22.26 -1.38 -2.39
CA GLN A 275 23.14 -0.82 -1.36
C GLN A 275 24.25 -1.78 -0.90
N LYS A 276 24.03 -3.10 -0.96
CA LYS A 276 25.06 -4.10 -0.61
C LYS A 276 26.12 -4.30 -1.69
N LYS A 277 25.85 -3.87 -2.92
CA LYS A 277 26.75 -3.98 -4.07
C LYS A 277 27.68 -2.77 -4.22
N GLN A 278 27.43 -1.69 -3.46
CA GLN A 278 28.25 -0.48 -3.38
C GLN A 278 29.20 -0.57 -2.20
#